data_AF-A0A9E0H683-F1
#
_entry.id   AF-A0A9E0H683-F1
#
_cell.length_a   1.000
_cell.length_b   1.000
_cell.length_c   1.000
_cell.angle_alpha   90.00
_cell.angle_beta   90.00
_cell.angle_gamma   90.00
#
_symmetry.space_group_name_H-M   'P 1'
#
loop_
_entity.id
_entity.type
_entity.pdbx_description
1 polymer ?
#
loop_
_entity_poly.entity_id
_entity_poly.type
_entity_poly.pdbx_seq_one_letter_code
_entity_poly.pdbx_strand_id
1 'polypeptide(L)'
;MPPLVARFARLAPAIALCLLAAWSAVRTVGAGRRVPDDAAWAAAATRVRAALTGGELIVFAPAWIEPVGRLHLGDRLDLAAAGRLDAARFATIWELSIRGARAPETRGLTAAESFTIGGVTARRYRQRAAVVVTDFAARLTETSITGERARGPTAVLAEVGFTPRRCVQVVPQPDREVGLTFRDVELGTELAIGVGLADVFTRRDVRNPGELAVAVDGVELARWRFGVDDGWTVRTVVTRPGRGTVTFTARAVGLGASNRLVCFAAEARR
;
A
#
# COMPACT_ATOMS: atom_id res chain seq x y z
N MET A 1 59.44 23.16 -13.20
CA MET A 1 58.05 23.22 -13.68
C MET A 1 57.77 24.63 -14.19
N PRO A 2 57.17 24.80 -15.39
CA PRO A 2 56.83 26.12 -15.90
C PRO A 2 55.89 26.84 -14.91
N PRO A 3 56.04 28.16 -14.68
CA PRO A 3 55.23 28.91 -13.71
C PRO A 3 53.71 28.83 -13.98
N LEU A 4 53.32 28.51 -15.21
CA LEU A 4 51.94 28.23 -15.61
C LEU A 4 51.39 26.94 -15.00
N VAL A 5 52.18 25.86 -14.98
CA VAL A 5 51.74 24.54 -14.48
C VAL A 5 51.45 24.59 -12.97
N ALA A 6 52.26 25.33 -12.20
CA ALA A 6 52.04 25.53 -10.77
C ALA A 6 50.79 26.36 -10.45
N ARG A 7 50.43 27.33 -11.32
CA ARG A 7 49.20 28.13 -11.18
C ARG A 7 47.94 27.30 -11.49
N PHE A 8 47.98 26.48 -12.54
CA PHE A 8 46.88 25.56 -12.87
C PHE A 8 46.65 24.52 -11.76
N ALA A 9 47.72 23.95 -11.19
CA ALA A 9 47.59 23.00 -10.08
C ALA A 9 46.91 23.59 -8.83
N ARG A 10 47.12 24.88 -8.54
CA ARG A 10 46.47 25.57 -7.40
C ARG A 10 45.01 25.91 -7.66
N LEU A 11 44.63 26.16 -8.91
CA LEU A 11 43.26 26.51 -9.29
C LEU A 11 42.39 25.29 -9.61
N ALA A 12 43.00 24.14 -9.91
CA ALA A 12 42.28 22.93 -10.29
C ALA A 12 41.19 22.50 -9.28
N PRO A 13 41.41 22.53 -7.95
CA PRO A 13 40.35 22.19 -6.99
C PRO A 13 39.17 23.17 -7.04
N ALA A 14 39.44 24.47 -7.18
CA ALA A 14 38.41 25.50 -7.29
C ALA A 14 37.59 25.34 -8.58
N ILE A 15 38.27 25.08 -9.71
CA ILE A 15 37.61 24.79 -10.99
C ILE A 15 36.74 23.53 -10.88
N ALA A 16 37.27 22.45 -10.29
CA ALA A 16 36.51 21.22 -10.09
C ALA A 16 35.26 21.44 -9.23
N LEU A 17 35.38 22.23 -8.14
CA LEU A 17 34.25 22.59 -7.29
C LEU A 17 33.20 23.42 -8.06
N CYS A 18 33.63 24.41 -8.84
CA CYS A 18 32.72 25.21 -9.67
C CYS A 18 31.99 24.37 -10.71
N LEU A 19 32.69 23.43 -11.37
CA LEU A 19 32.09 22.52 -12.34
C LEU A 19 31.08 21.57 -11.68
N LEU A 20 31.42 21.00 -10.52
CA LEU A 20 30.51 20.15 -9.76
C LEU A 20 29.26 20.91 -9.29
N ALA A 21 29.44 22.15 -8.82
CA ALA A 21 28.34 23.02 -8.41
C ALA A 21 27.44 23.38 -9.60
N ALA A 22 28.02 23.78 -10.73
CA ALA A 22 27.27 24.09 -11.95
C ALA A 22 26.52 22.87 -12.48
N TRP A 23 27.17 21.69 -12.52
CA TRP A 23 26.52 20.44 -12.91
C TRP A 23 25.36 20.09 -11.98
N SER A 24 25.56 20.22 -10.66
CA SER A 24 24.51 19.97 -9.67
C SER A 24 23.35 20.93 -9.82
N ALA A 25 23.61 22.24 -10.04
CA ALA A 25 22.58 23.24 -10.28
C ALA A 25 21.77 22.93 -11.56
N VAL A 26 22.45 22.60 -12.67
CA VAL A 26 21.79 22.21 -13.93
C VAL A 26 20.94 20.95 -13.73
N ARG A 27 21.42 19.96 -12.98
CA ARG A 27 20.67 18.74 -12.67
C ARG A 27 19.44 19.03 -11.80
N THR A 28 19.57 19.85 -10.77
CA THR A 28 18.47 20.22 -9.87
C THR A 28 17.41 21.05 -10.57
N VAL A 29 17.81 22.10 -11.30
CA VAL A 29 16.89 22.95 -12.07
C VAL A 29 16.22 22.14 -13.19
N GLY A 30 16.99 21.32 -13.90
CA GLY A 30 16.46 20.42 -14.93
C GLY A 30 15.48 19.39 -14.38
N ALA A 31 15.72 18.86 -13.18
CA ALA A 31 14.80 17.94 -12.51
C ALA A 31 13.50 18.64 -12.09
N GLY A 32 13.56 19.90 -11.65
CA GLY A 32 12.41 20.73 -11.33
C GLY A 32 11.55 21.05 -12.55
N ARG A 33 12.17 21.45 -13.67
CA ARG A 33 11.46 21.73 -14.94
C ARG A 33 10.77 20.52 -15.57
N ARG A 34 11.14 19.30 -15.16
CA ARG A 34 10.53 18.04 -15.60
C ARG A 34 9.41 17.56 -14.67
N VAL A 35 9.10 18.31 -13.62
CA VAL A 35 7.93 18.04 -12.77
C VAL A 35 6.70 18.57 -13.52
N PRO A 36 5.68 17.74 -13.78
CA PRO A 36 4.45 18.22 -14.36
C PRO A 36 3.81 19.29 -13.47
N ASP A 37 3.38 20.39 -14.09
CA ASP A 37 2.67 21.46 -13.41
C ASP A 37 1.18 21.10 -13.22
N ASP A 38 0.47 21.99 -12.53
CA ASP A 38 -0.96 21.83 -12.22
C ASP A 38 -1.82 21.67 -13.49
N ALA A 39 -1.49 22.43 -14.55
CA ALA A 39 -2.20 22.35 -15.82
C ALA A 39 -2.03 20.99 -16.50
N ALA A 40 -0.83 20.42 -16.48
CA ALA A 40 -0.56 19.08 -16.98
C ALA A 40 -1.38 18.01 -16.22
N TRP A 41 -1.42 18.10 -14.90
CA TRP A 41 -2.20 17.20 -14.06
C TRP A 41 -3.71 17.35 -14.30
N ALA A 42 -4.23 18.57 -14.37
CA ALA A 42 -5.63 18.85 -14.65
C ALA A 42 -6.06 18.32 -16.02
N ALA A 43 -5.22 18.49 -17.04
CA ALA A 43 -5.48 17.98 -18.39
C ALA A 43 -5.46 16.44 -18.44
N ALA A 44 -4.47 15.80 -17.81
CA ALA A 44 -4.42 14.35 -17.68
C ALA A 44 -5.63 13.79 -16.92
N ALA A 45 -5.99 14.41 -15.80
CA ALA A 45 -7.14 14.03 -14.99
C ALA A 45 -8.46 14.18 -15.77
N THR A 46 -8.64 15.25 -16.54
CA THR A 46 -9.82 15.45 -17.40
C THR A 46 -9.97 14.30 -18.39
N ARG A 47 -8.88 13.90 -19.05
CA ARG A 47 -8.91 12.76 -19.99
C ARG A 47 -9.21 11.44 -19.31
N VAL A 48 -8.61 11.16 -18.14
CA VAL A 48 -8.91 9.96 -17.35
C VAL A 48 -10.39 9.95 -16.95
N ARG A 49 -10.92 11.06 -16.41
CA ARG A 49 -12.32 11.21 -16.00
C ARG A 49 -13.30 10.88 -17.13
N ALA A 50 -13.01 11.35 -18.34
CA ALA A 50 -13.84 11.06 -19.51
C ALA A 50 -13.87 9.57 -19.88
N ALA A 51 -12.87 8.79 -19.47
CA ALA A 51 -12.74 7.36 -19.77
C ALA A 51 -13.14 6.44 -18.60
N LEU A 52 -13.43 7.00 -17.42
CA LEU A 52 -13.91 6.26 -16.26
C LEU A 52 -15.36 5.84 -16.46
N THR A 53 -15.66 4.61 -16.08
CA THR A 53 -17.00 3.98 -16.15
C THR A 53 -17.57 3.65 -14.78
N GLY A 54 -16.77 3.73 -13.72
CA GLY A 54 -17.12 3.39 -12.35
C GLY A 54 -16.52 2.04 -11.94
N GLY A 55 -16.05 1.96 -10.69
CA GLY A 55 -15.45 0.74 -10.13
C GLY A 55 -14.01 0.46 -10.57
N GLU A 56 -13.37 1.36 -11.31
CA GLU A 56 -11.93 1.25 -11.60
C GLU A 56 -11.06 1.67 -10.41
N LEU A 57 -9.89 1.06 -10.30
CA LEU A 57 -8.87 1.51 -9.37
C LEU A 57 -8.02 2.61 -10.01
N ILE A 58 -7.80 3.71 -9.29
CA ILE A 58 -6.81 4.73 -9.67
C ILE A 58 -5.60 4.61 -8.74
N VAL A 59 -4.41 4.45 -9.33
CA VAL A 59 -3.13 4.40 -8.63
C VAL A 59 -2.15 5.45 -9.16
N PHE A 60 -1.21 5.86 -8.33
CA PHE A 60 -0.23 6.88 -8.67
C PHE A 60 1.20 6.35 -8.54
N ALA A 61 2.07 6.70 -9.50
CA ALA A 61 3.46 6.22 -9.52
C ALA A 61 4.47 7.33 -9.87
N PRO A 62 5.49 7.60 -9.04
CA PRO A 62 5.79 6.92 -7.78
C PRO A 62 4.79 7.28 -6.67
N ALA A 63 4.64 6.43 -5.65
CA ALA A 63 3.59 6.55 -4.63
C ALA A 63 3.53 7.94 -3.95
N TRP A 64 4.67 8.62 -3.78
CA TRP A 64 4.72 9.95 -3.15
C TRP A 64 3.99 11.06 -3.93
N ILE A 65 3.60 10.85 -5.20
CA ILE A 65 2.79 11.83 -5.96
C ILE A 65 1.30 11.70 -5.68
N GLU A 66 0.86 10.69 -4.93
CA GLU A 66 -0.55 10.45 -4.64
C GLU A 66 -1.27 11.69 -4.09
N PRO A 67 -0.71 12.52 -3.19
CA PRO A 67 -1.37 13.76 -2.75
C PRO A 67 -1.68 14.71 -3.91
N VAL A 68 -0.75 14.89 -4.85
CA VAL A 68 -0.96 15.72 -6.05
C VAL A 68 -2.05 15.11 -6.92
N GLY A 69 -1.96 13.80 -7.19
CA GLY A 69 -2.98 13.08 -7.95
C GLY A 69 -4.38 13.19 -7.34
N ARG A 70 -4.50 13.14 -6.01
CA ARG A 70 -5.76 13.31 -5.26
C ARG A 70 -6.32 14.72 -5.34
N LEU A 71 -5.52 15.76 -5.51
CA LEU A 71 -6.04 17.11 -5.78
C LEU A 71 -6.87 17.15 -7.07
N HIS A 72 -6.49 16.35 -8.07
CA HIS A 72 -7.13 16.37 -9.40
C HIS A 72 -8.10 15.22 -9.65
N LEU A 73 -8.03 14.11 -8.92
CA LEU A 73 -8.86 12.92 -9.11
C LEU A 73 -9.50 12.41 -7.81
N GLY A 74 -9.31 13.08 -6.67
CA GLY A 74 -9.71 12.59 -5.35
C GLY A 74 -11.20 12.32 -5.20
N ASP A 75 -12.06 13.09 -5.87
CA ASP A 75 -13.51 12.86 -5.95
C ASP A 75 -13.89 11.55 -6.67
N ARG A 76 -12.96 10.96 -7.42
CA ARG A 76 -13.12 9.66 -8.09
C ARG A 76 -12.47 8.50 -7.33
N LEU A 77 -11.75 8.79 -6.24
CA LEU A 77 -11.17 7.77 -5.37
C LEU A 77 -12.12 7.51 -4.20
N ASP A 78 -13.00 6.53 -4.36
CA ASP A 78 -13.86 6.10 -3.28
C ASP A 78 -13.03 5.57 -2.07
N LEU A 79 -13.61 5.65 -0.87
CA LEU A 79 -12.94 5.22 0.35
C LEU A 79 -12.61 3.72 0.35
N ALA A 80 -13.41 2.90 -0.32
CA ALA A 80 -13.19 1.46 -0.39
C ALA A 80 -11.98 1.13 -1.26
N ALA A 81 -11.72 1.87 -2.34
CA ALA A 81 -10.59 1.75 -3.24
C ALA A 81 -9.33 2.37 -2.64
N ALA A 82 -9.47 3.49 -1.94
CA ALA A 82 -8.38 4.07 -1.16
C ALA A 82 -7.92 3.09 -0.07
N GLY A 83 -8.85 2.55 0.71
CA GLY A 83 -8.58 1.60 1.80
C GLY A 83 -8.50 0.13 1.39
N ARG A 84 -8.31 -0.19 0.11
CA ARG A 84 -8.35 -1.57 -0.42
C ARG A 84 -7.32 -2.50 0.25
N LEU A 85 -7.63 -3.80 0.29
CA LEU A 85 -6.68 -4.85 0.66
C LEU A 85 -5.54 -4.93 -0.37
N ASP A 86 -5.90 -5.08 -1.64
CA ASP A 86 -5.00 -5.09 -2.80
C ASP A 86 -5.75 -4.62 -4.07
N ALA A 87 -5.13 -4.77 -5.25
CA ALA A 87 -5.73 -4.42 -6.53
C ALA A 87 -6.55 -5.55 -7.19
N ALA A 88 -6.58 -6.76 -6.63
CA ALA A 88 -7.06 -7.95 -7.34
C ALA A 88 -8.56 -7.90 -7.66
N ARG A 89 -9.36 -7.22 -6.83
CA ARG A 89 -10.82 -7.07 -7.07
C ARG A 89 -11.18 -6.08 -8.19
N PHE A 90 -10.21 -5.37 -8.76
CA PHE A 90 -10.46 -4.33 -9.75
C PHE A 90 -10.13 -4.84 -11.15
N ALA A 91 -11.15 -4.95 -12.00
CA ALA A 91 -10.98 -5.42 -13.38
C ALA A 91 -10.17 -4.44 -14.24
N THR A 92 -10.24 -3.15 -13.91
CA THR A 92 -9.51 -2.07 -14.59
C THR A 92 -8.73 -1.25 -13.57
N ILE A 93 -7.47 -0.95 -13.92
CA ILE A 93 -6.60 -0.07 -13.14
C ILE A 93 -6.15 1.07 -14.05
N TRP A 94 -6.35 2.32 -13.60
CA TRP A 94 -5.73 3.51 -14.15
C TRP A 94 -4.50 3.87 -13.32
N GLU A 95 -3.33 3.88 -13.95
CA GLU A 95 -2.09 4.37 -13.36
C GLU A 95 -1.79 5.75 -13.92
N LEU A 96 -1.63 6.74 -13.05
CA LEU A 96 -1.05 8.02 -13.42
C LEU A 96 0.38 8.07 -12.88
N SER A 97 1.32 8.36 -13.76
CA SER A 97 2.74 8.29 -13.43
C SER A 97 3.55 9.46 -13.94
N ILE A 98 4.68 9.71 -13.29
CA ILE A 98 5.68 10.67 -13.75
C ILE A 98 7.06 10.02 -13.78
N ARG A 99 7.98 10.59 -14.57
CA ARG A 99 9.39 10.16 -14.61
C ARG A 99 9.58 8.67 -14.91
N GLY A 100 8.66 8.06 -15.66
CA GLY A 100 8.71 6.64 -16.04
C GLY A 100 8.45 5.65 -14.89
N ALA A 101 8.02 6.12 -13.72
CA ALA A 101 7.70 5.24 -12.61
C ALA A 101 6.50 4.32 -12.90
N ARG A 102 6.41 3.21 -12.15
CA ARG A 102 5.36 2.20 -12.26
C ARG A 102 4.84 1.81 -10.88
N ALA A 103 3.53 1.66 -10.76
CA ALA A 103 2.88 1.22 -9.55
C ALA A 103 3.09 -0.30 -9.36
N PRO A 104 3.33 -0.79 -8.14
CA PRO A 104 3.40 -2.23 -7.86
C PRO A 104 2.18 -3.00 -8.38
N GLU A 105 1.00 -2.41 -8.30
CA GLU A 105 -0.29 -2.98 -8.71
C GLU A 105 -0.39 -3.29 -10.20
N THR A 106 0.43 -2.65 -11.05
CA THR A 106 0.40 -2.84 -12.51
C THR A 106 1.60 -3.62 -13.03
N ARG A 107 2.44 -4.14 -12.13
CA ARG A 107 3.63 -4.92 -12.50
C ARG A 107 3.20 -6.21 -13.19
N GLY A 108 3.81 -6.49 -14.35
CA GLY A 108 3.48 -7.66 -15.16
C GLY A 108 2.23 -7.50 -16.03
N LEU A 109 1.46 -6.41 -15.86
CA LEU A 109 0.33 -6.10 -16.73
C LEU A 109 0.78 -5.29 -17.96
N THR A 110 0.11 -5.55 -19.08
CA THR A 110 0.27 -4.77 -20.32
C THR A 110 -0.82 -3.69 -20.37
N ALA A 111 -0.41 -2.45 -20.64
CA ALA A 111 -1.36 -1.35 -20.78
C ALA A 111 -2.21 -1.54 -22.04
N ALA A 112 -3.53 -1.53 -21.89
CA ALA A 112 -4.48 -1.53 -23.00
C ALA A 112 -4.54 -0.17 -23.69
N GLU A 113 -4.29 0.90 -22.94
CA GLU A 113 -4.20 2.28 -23.44
C GLU A 113 -3.10 3.02 -22.66
N SER A 114 -2.40 3.94 -23.32
CA SER A 114 -1.52 4.90 -22.67
C SER A 114 -1.49 6.24 -23.40
N PHE A 115 -1.37 7.33 -22.64
CA PHE A 115 -1.11 8.66 -23.17
C PHE A 115 -0.24 9.47 -22.19
N THR A 116 0.44 10.49 -22.70
CA THR A 116 1.24 11.42 -21.89
C THR A 116 0.84 12.85 -22.17
N ILE A 117 0.58 13.63 -21.10
CA ILE A 117 0.27 15.07 -21.17
C ILE A 117 1.16 15.78 -20.17
N GLY A 118 1.97 16.73 -20.65
CA GLY A 118 2.84 17.56 -19.79
C GLY A 118 3.77 16.78 -18.85
N GLY A 119 4.18 15.56 -19.23
CA GLY A 119 5.02 14.67 -18.42
C GLY A 119 4.27 13.76 -17.44
N VAL A 120 2.94 13.88 -17.33
CA VAL A 120 2.08 12.86 -16.68
C VAL A 120 1.73 11.79 -17.71
N THR A 121 2.15 10.56 -17.45
CA THR A 121 1.77 9.40 -18.26
C THR A 121 0.64 8.64 -17.58
N ALA A 122 -0.52 8.57 -18.22
CA ALA A 122 -1.63 7.74 -17.82
C ALA A 122 -1.59 6.40 -18.58
N ARG A 123 -1.92 5.31 -17.89
CA ARG A 123 -2.03 3.96 -18.46
C ARG A 123 -3.27 3.27 -17.93
N ARG A 124 -4.03 2.64 -18.81
CA ARG A 124 -5.16 1.79 -18.46
C ARG A 124 -4.76 0.34 -18.59
N TYR A 125 -4.91 -0.44 -17.52
CA TYR A 125 -4.68 -1.87 -17.48
C TYR A 125 -5.99 -2.61 -17.29
N ARG A 126 -6.04 -3.83 -17.82
CA ARG A 126 -7.14 -4.77 -17.60
C ARG A 126 -6.59 -6.04 -16.98
N GLN A 127 -7.34 -6.63 -16.07
CA GLN A 127 -7.07 -7.93 -15.48
C GLN A 127 -8.38 -8.63 -15.15
N ARG A 128 -8.31 -9.94 -14.88
CA ARG A 128 -9.44 -10.67 -14.31
C ARG A 128 -9.61 -10.24 -12.85
N ALA A 129 -10.75 -9.63 -12.53
CA ALA A 129 -11.07 -9.28 -11.15
C ALA A 129 -11.37 -10.53 -10.32
N ALA A 130 -10.82 -10.58 -9.11
CA ALA A 130 -11.22 -11.56 -8.10
C ALA A 130 -12.65 -11.28 -7.63
N VAL A 131 -13.47 -12.33 -7.51
CA VAL A 131 -14.83 -12.21 -6.97
C VAL A 131 -14.78 -12.42 -5.47
N VAL A 132 -15.03 -11.36 -4.70
CA VAL A 132 -15.06 -11.42 -3.23
C VAL A 132 -16.37 -12.06 -2.77
N VAL A 133 -16.29 -13.22 -2.12
CA VAL A 133 -17.46 -13.92 -1.55
C VAL A 133 -17.66 -13.62 -0.06
N THR A 134 -16.59 -13.27 0.65
CA THR A 134 -16.65 -12.76 2.02
C THR A 134 -15.60 -11.67 2.23
N ASP A 135 -16.02 -10.49 2.72
CA ASP A 135 -15.15 -9.45 3.30
C ASP A 135 -15.23 -9.54 4.83
N PHE A 136 -14.13 -9.93 5.47
CA PHE A 136 -14.09 -10.14 6.91
C PHE A 136 -14.12 -8.84 7.72
N ALA A 137 -13.62 -7.74 7.15
CA ALA A 137 -13.71 -6.44 7.82
C ALA A 137 -15.15 -5.91 7.83
N ALA A 138 -15.92 -6.20 6.78
CA ALA A 138 -17.34 -5.87 6.71
C ALA A 138 -18.19 -6.70 7.70
N ARG A 139 -17.77 -7.93 8.03
CA ARG A 139 -18.49 -8.84 8.94
C ARG A 139 -18.00 -8.80 10.38
N LEU A 140 -17.24 -7.76 10.76
CA LEU A 140 -16.63 -7.69 12.09
C LEU A 140 -17.66 -7.82 13.23
N THR A 141 -18.88 -7.29 13.06
CA THR A 141 -19.93 -7.35 14.08
C THR A 141 -20.44 -8.76 14.37
N GLU A 142 -20.14 -9.73 13.50
CA GLU A 142 -20.56 -11.13 13.62
C GLU A 142 -19.45 -12.01 14.25
N THR A 143 -18.29 -11.43 14.56
CA THR A 143 -17.16 -12.19 15.10
C THR A 143 -17.39 -12.53 16.58
N SER A 144 -16.99 -13.74 16.96
CA SER A 144 -16.68 -14.04 18.36
C SER A 144 -15.22 -13.69 18.66
N ILE A 145 -14.96 -13.18 19.86
CA ILE A 145 -13.64 -12.70 20.27
C ILE A 145 -13.17 -13.49 21.48
N THR A 146 -11.92 -13.95 21.45
CA THR A 146 -11.25 -14.62 22.56
C THR A 146 -9.90 -13.96 22.86
N GLY A 147 -9.38 -14.19 24.08
CA GLY A 147 -8.06 -13.70 24.49
C GLY A 147 -8.03 -12.29 25.08
N GLU A 148 -6.88 -11.96 25.66
CA GLU A 148 -6.64 -10.69 26.36
C GLU A 148 -6.18 -9.60 25.37
N ARG A 149 -6.90 -8.48 25.34
CA ARG A 149 -6.65 -7.35 24.45
C ARG A 149 -6.66 -6.03 25.21
N ALA A 150 -5.76 -5.14 24.83
CA ALA A 150 -5.75 -3.76 25.33
C ALA A 150 -6.80 -2.89 24.61
N ARG A 151 -7.08 -3.16 23.32
CA ARG A 151 -8.06 -2.41 22.52
C ARG A 151 -8.58 -3.24 21.33
N GLY A 152 -9.78 -2.88 20.86
CA GLY A 152 -10.40 -3.46 19.67
C GLY A 152 -11.08 -4.80 19.94
N PRO A 153 -11.44 -5.56 18.90
CA PRO A 153 -11.24 -5.23 17.49
C PRO A 153 -12.17 -4.11 17.01
N THR A 154 -11.73 -3.31 16.05
CA THR A 154 -12.54 -2.24 15.44
C THR A 154 -12.24 -2.13 13.96
N ALA A 155 -13.27 -1.98 13.13
CA ALA A 155 -13.11 -1.69 11.72
C ALA A 155 -12.76 -0.21 11.56
N VAL A 156 -11.59 0.08 11.00
CA VAL A 156 -11.04 1.43 10.90
C VAL A 156 -10.42 1.66 9.52
N LEU A 157 -10.29 2.94 9.15
CA LEU A 157 -9.35 3.36 8.11
C LEU A 157 -8.05 3.77 8.80
N ALA A 158 -7.01 2.96 8.69
CA ALA A 158 -5.72 3.19 9.32
C ALA A 158 -4.61 3.46 8.29
N GLU A 159 -3.62 4.26 8.66
CA GLU A 159 -2.38 4.36 7.89
C GLU A 159 -1.50 3.15 8.19
N VAL A 160 -1.14 2.40 7.14
CA VAL A 160 -0.13 1.35 7.18
C VAL A 160 0.81 1.51 6.00
N GLY A 161 2.09 1.75 6.27
CA GLY A 161 3.09 1.95 5.22
C GLY A 161 2.81 3.20 4.38
N PHE A 162 2.38 4.29 5.02
CA PHE A 162 2.01 5.58 4.42
C PHE A 162 0.82 5.52 3.46
N THR A 163 0.05 4.42 3.49
CA THR A 163 -1.13 4.22 2.64
C THR A 163 -2.36 3.97 3.52
N PRO A 164 -3.54 4.54 3.20
CA PRO A 164 -4.77 4.20 3.92
C PRO A 164 -5.17 2.74 3.68
N ARG A 165 -5.59 2.04 4.74
CA ARG A 165 -6.08 0.66 4.72
C ARG A 165 -7.34 0.55 5.55
N ARG A 166 -8.42 0.04 4.95
CA ARG A 166 -9.61 -0.36 5.70
C ARG A 166 -9.32 -1.74 6.27
N CYS A 167 -9.25 -1.83 7.59
CA CYS A 167 -8.84 -3.05 8.27
C CYS A 167 -9.57 -3.24 9.60
N VAL A 168 -9.51 -4.47 10.10
CA VAL A 168 -9.77 -4.79 11.50
C VAL A 168 -8.51 -4.48 12.28
N GLN A 169 -8.60 -3.52 13.19
CA GLN A 169 -7.52 -3.16 14.10
C GLN A 169 -7.76 -3.77 15.47
N VAL A 170 -6.74 -4.43 16.00
CA VAL A 170 -6.71 -5.02 17.35
C VAL A 170 -5.39 -4.70 18.02
N VAL A 171 -5.42 -4.49 19.34
CA VAL A 171 -4.22 -4.30 20.16
C VAL A 171 -4.17 -5.42 21.18
N PRO A 172 -3.41 -6.50 20.91
CA PRO A 172 -3.16 -7.55 21.90
C PRO A 172 -2.41 -7.01 23.13
N GLN A 173 -2.58 -7.64 24.28
CA GLN A 173 -1.62 -7.48 25.39
C GLN A 173 -0.26 -8.08 24.97
N PRO A 174 0.87 -7.61 25.51
CA PRO A 174 2.20 -8.16 25.19
C PRO A 174 2.26 -9.68 25.38
N ASP A 175 2.73 -10.39 24.35
CA ASP A 175 2.80 -11.86 24.30
C ASP A 175 1.48 -12.62 24.51
N ARG A 176 0.34 -11.92 24.41
CA ARG A 176 -0.99 -12.54 24.41
C ARG A 176 -1.57 -12.61 23.00
N GLU A 177 -2.38 -13.63 22.78
CA GLU A 177 -3.11 -13.84 21.56
C GLU A 177 -4.54 -13.31 21.68
N VAL A 178 -5.05 -12.74 20.60
CA VAL A 178 -6.45 -12.34 20.44
C VAL A 178 -7.02 -13.06 19.22
N GLY A 179 -8.02 -13.91 19.46
CA GLY A 179 -8.71 -14.66 18.42
C GLY A 179 -9.97 -13.96 17.96
N LEU A 180 -10.17 -13.86 16.65
CA LEU A 180 -11.39 -13.40 16.00
C LEU A 180 -11.94 -14.54 15.15
N THR A 181 -13.07 -15.11 15.57
CA THR A 181 -13.68 -16.26 14.90
C THR A 181 -14.99 -15.87 14.22
N PHE A 182 -14.99 -16.03 12.90
CA PHE A 182 -16.12 -15.84 12.01
C PHE A 182 -16.71 -17.22 11.68
N ARG A 183 -17.92 -17.47 12.14
CA ARG A 183 -18.62 -18.73 11.89
C ARG A 183 -19.47 -18.61 10.64
N ASP A 184 -19.64 -19.74 9.96
CA ASP A 184 -20.58 -19.88 8.84
C ASP A 184 -20.36 -18.81 7.74
N VAL A 185 -19.09 -18.65 7.36
CA VAL A 185 -18.68 -17.75 6.27
C VAL A 185 -18.53 -18.50 4.96
N GLU A 186 -18.84 -17.83 3.85
CA GLU A 186 -18.61 -18.38 2.52
C GLU A 186 -17.14 -18.22 2.15
N LEU A 187 -16.49 -19.34 1.84
CA LEU A 187 -15.13 -19.42 1.35
C LEU A 187 -15.11 -19.65 -0.16
N GLY A 188 -14.09 -19.07 -0.80
CA GLY A 188 -13.78 -19.31 -2.20
C GLY A 188 -12.61 -20.28 -2.37
N THR A 189 -11.94 -20.19 -3.52
CA THR A 189 -10.74 -20.99 -3.82
C THR A 189 -9.49 -20.43 -3.12
N GLU A 190 -9.56 -19.19 -2.64
CA GLU A 190 -8.47 -18.56 -1.91
C GLU A 190 -8.97 -17.61 -0.82
N LEU A 191 -8.09 -17.34 0.13
CA LEU A 191 -8.24 -16.33 1.16
C LEU A 191 -7.05 -15.37 1.09
N ALA A 192 -7.30 -14.15 0.62
CA ALA A 192 -6.33 -13.08 0.55
C ALA A 192 -6.33 -12.30 1.86
N ILE A 193 -5.15 -12.08 2.44
CA ILE A 193 -4.98 -11.49 3.76
C ILE A 193 -3.88 -10.43 3.65
N GLY A 194 -4.26 -9.19 3.96
CA GLY A 194 -3.34 -8.08 4.13
C GLY A 194 -3.14 -7.78 5.60
N VAL A 195 -1.91 -7.53 6.02
CA VAL A 195 -1.59 -7.19 7.41
C VAL A 195 -0.41 -6.24 7.52
N GLY A 196 -0.45 -5.40 8.54
CA GLY A 196 0.69 -4.63 9.01
C GLY A 196 0.46 -3.99 10.36
N LEU A 197 1.39 -3.12 10.75
CA LEU A 197 1.31 -2.33 11.98
C LEU A 197 0.86 -0.92 11.62
N ALA A 198 -0.28 -0.51 12.16
CA ALA A 198 -0.79 0.84 12.00
C ALA A 198 -0.07 1.84 12.89
N ASP A 199 -0.18 3.12 12.52
CA ASP A 199 0.39 4.29 13.21
C ASP A 199 1.93 4.38 13.16
N VAL A 200 2.43 5.46 12.57
CA VAL A 200 3.86 5.73 12.45
C VAL A 200 4.54 5.97 13.80
N PHE A 201 3.84 6.57 14.78
CA PHE A 201 4.47 6.95 16.05
C PHE A 201 4.75 5.73 16.92
N THR A 202 3.77 4.84 17.09
CA THR A 202 3.98 3.57 17.82
C THR A 202 5.00 2.65 17.14
N ARG A 203 5.16 2.73 15.81
CA ARG A 203 6.23 2.01 15.08
C ARG A 203 7.63 2.59 15.32
N ARG A 204 7.76 3.90 15.54
CA ARG A 204 9.05 4.53 15.82
C ARG A 204 9.59 4.12 17.19
N ASP A 205 8.71 4.11 18.19
CA ASP A 205 9.12 3.99 19.60
C ASP A 205 9.17 2.52 20.07
N VAL A 206 8.38 1.63 19.46
CA VAL A 206 8.37 0.19 19.76
C VAL A 206 8.61 -0.59 18.47
N ARG A 207 9.75 -1.31 18.41
CA ARG A 207 10.13 -2.12 17.23
C ARG A 207 9.71 -3.59 17.29
N ASN A 208 9.06 -4.01 18.38
CA ASN A 208 8.53 -5.35 18.50
C ASN A 208 7.53 -5.67 17.36
N PRO A 209 7.62 -6.86 16.76
CA PRO A 209 6.76 -7.24 15.65
C PRO A 209 5.37 -7.67 16.12
N GLY A 210 4.43 -7.67 15.18
CA GLY A 210 3.17 -8.39 15.30
C GLY A 210 3.25 -9.77 14.65
N GLU A 211 2.28 -10.61 14.98
CA GLU A 211 2.03 -11.87 14.30
C GLU A 211 0.53 -12.02 14.03
N LEU A 212 0.21 -12.63 12.91
CA LEU A 212 -1.16 -12.99 12.54
C LEU A 212 -1.14 -14.42 12.01
N ALA A 213 -1.94 -15.29 12.62
CA ALA A 213 -2.22 -16.62 12.14
C ALA A 213 -3.66 -16.69 11.62
N VAL A 214 -3.90 -17.58 10.66
CA VAL A 214 -5.22 -17.86 10.11
C VAL A 214 -5.48 -19.36 10.11
N ALA A 215 -6.64 -19.75 10.60
CA ALA A 215 -7.12 -21.12 10.60
C ALA A 215 -8.50 -21.21 9.94
N VAL A 216 -8.75 -22.33 9.25
CA VAL A 216 -10.05 -22.68 8.69
C VAL A 216 -10.47 -24.03 9.27
N ASP A 217 -11.66 -24.08 9.86
CA ASP A 217 -12.21 -25.26 10.53
C ASP A 217 -11.24 -25.90 11.54
N GLY A 218 -10.51 -25.04 12.27
CA GLY A 218 -9.52 -25.44 13.28
C GLY A 218 -8.14 -25.82 12.73
N VAL A 219 -7.94 -25.84 11.41
CA VAL A 219 -6.64 -26.12 10.79
C VAL A 219 -5.93 -24.81 10.45
N GLU A 220 -4.77 -24.57 11.06
CA GLU A 220 -3.92 -23.41 10.72
C GLU A 220 -3.42 -23.54 9.27
N LEU A 221 -3.81 -22.59 8.42
CA LEU A 221 -3.37 -22.55 7.03
C LEU A 221 -2.07 -21.76 6.89
N ALA A 222 -1.88 -20.74 7.73
CA ALA A 222 -0.67 -19.96 7.73
C ALA A 222 -0.51 -19.07 8.96
N ARG A 223 0.75 -18.64 9.17
CA ARG A 223 1.19 -17.70 10.20
C ARG A 223 2.30 -16.82 9.64
N TRP A 224 2.24 -15.53 9.95
CA TRP A 224 3.26 -14.58 9.51
C TRP A 224 3.53 -13.54 10.57
N ARG A 225 4.82 -13.25 10.71
CA ARG A 225 5.38 -12.21 11.55
C ARG A 225 5.69 -11.00 10.69
N PHE A 226 5.36 -9.81 11.18
CA PHE A 226 5.54 -8.54 10.48
C PHE A 226 6.05 -7.47 11.45
N GLY A 227 7.08 -6.74 11.03
CA GLY A 227 7.75 -5.68 11.75
C GLY A 227 7.32 -4.28 11.31
N VAL A 228 8.01 -3.29 11.86
CA VAL A 228 7.70 -1.86 11.66
C VAL A 228 8.02 -1.36 10.25
N ASP A 229 8.97 -2.03 9.57
CA ASP A 229 9.50 -1.65 8.26
C ASP A 229 8.86 -2.44 7.10
N ASP A 230 8.03 -3.45 7.39
CA ASP A 230 7.39 -4.29 6.35
C ASP A 230 6.23 -3.59 5.64
N GLY A 231 5.67 -2.54 6.26
CA GLY A 231 4.50 -1.83 5.73
C GLY A 231 3.25 -2.72 5.68
N TRP A 232 2.54 -2.67 4.55
CA TRP A 232 1.37 -3.52 4.29
C TRP A 232 1.81 -4.74 3.48
N THR A 233 1.72 -5.91 4.08
CA THR A 233 2.07 -7.18 3.43
C THR A 233 0.82 -7.94 3.07
N VAL A 234 0.76 -8.50 1.86
CA VAL A 234 -0.39 -9.29 1.39
C VAL A 234 0.08 -10.71 1.09
N ARG A 235 -0.71 -11.69 1.55
CA ARG A 235 -0.53 -13.10 1.23
C ARG A 235 -1.86 -13.72 0.86
N THR A 236 -1.80 -14.72 0.00
CA THR A 236 -2.96 -15.51 -0.38
C THR A 236 -2.71 -16.95 0.05
N VAL A 237 -3.71 -17.56 0.69
CA VAL A 237 -3.71 -18.99 1.00
C VAL A 237 -4.81 -19.69 0.20
N VAL A 238 -4.53 -20.91 -0.26
CA VAL A 238 -5.52 -21.71 -0.98
C VAL A 238 -6.55 -22.24 0.02
N THR A 239 -7.84 -22.15 -0.33
CA THR A 239 -8.95 -22.65 0.48
C THR A 239 -9.85 -23.56 -0.35
N ARG A 240 -10.65 -24.40 0.31
CA ARG A 240 -11.72 -25.15 -0.34
C ARG A 240 -12.98 -24.27 -0.40
N PRO A 241 -13.62 -24.11 -1.58
CA PRO A 241 -14.90 -23.43 -1.65
C PRO A 241 -15.96 -24.14 -0.79
N GLY A 242 -16.79 -23.37 -0.09
CA GLY A 242 -17.81 -23.91 0.81
C GLY A 242 -18.11 -22.97 1.97
N ARG A 243 -18.94 -23.43 2.92
CA ARG A 243 -19.14 -22.72 4.20
C ARG A 243 -18.21 -23.31 5.25
N GLY A 244 -17.64 -22.46 6.09
CA GLY A 244 -16.71 -22.89 7.13
C GLY A 244 -16.58 -21.87 8.26
N THR A 245 -15.70 -22.18 9.20
CA THR A 245 -15.30 -21.28 10.29
C THR A 245 -13.89 -20.77 10.05
N VAL A 246 -13.70 -19.46 10.11
CA VAL A 246 -12.37 -18.84 9.95
C VAL A 246 -11.99 -18.14 11.24
N THR A 247 -10.80 -18.43 11.73
CA THR A 247 -10.22 -17.78 12.90
C THR A 247 -8.95 -17.05 12.52
N PHE A 248 -8.89 -15.75 12.87
CA PHE A 248 -7.68 -14.95 12.82
C PHE A 248 -7.14 -14.77 14.24
N THR A 249 -5.87 -15.09 14.46
CA THR A 249 -5.22 -14.95 15.77
C THR A 249 -4.11 -13.92 15.67
N ALA A 250 -4.31 -12.76 16.30
CA ALA A 250 -3.34 -11.68 16.33
C ALA A 250 -2.53 -11.71 17.63
N ARG A 251 -1.22 -11.45 17.54
CA ARG A 251 -0.33 -11.40 18.71
C ARG A 251 0.66 -10.24 18.60
N ALA A 252 0.93 -9.60 19.74
CA ALA A 252 2.04 -8.67 19.90
C ALA A 252 3.25 -9.46 20.45
N VAL A 253 4.35 -9.55 19.70
CA VAL A 253 5.43 -10.50 20.02
C VAL A 253 6.52 -9.84 20.87
N GLY A 254 6.71 -10.38 22.07
CA GLY A 254 7.67 -9.94 23.08
C GLY A 254 7.05 -9.08 24.18
N LEU A 255 7.60 -9.17 25.39
CA LEU A 255 7.10 -8.47 26.59
C LEU A 255 7.08 -6.95 26.46
N GLY A 256 7.95 -6.37 25.63
CA GLY A 256 7.99 -4.94 25.31
C GLY A 256 7.01 -4.49 24.22
N ALA A 257 6.21 -5.41 23.65
CA ALA A 257 5.29 -5.14 22.55
C ALA A 257 3.99 -4.46 23.02
N SER A 258 4.11 -3.37 23.76
CA SER A 258 2.97 -2.55 24.14
C SER A 258 2.40 -1.81 22.93
N ASN A 259 1.09 -1.54 22.96
CA ASN A 259 0.39 -0.73 21.95
C ASN A 259 0.65 -1.16 20.51
N ARG A 260 0.75 -2.46 20.22
CA ARG A 260 0.86 -2.93 18.82
C ARG A 260 -0.49 -2.88 18.13
N LEU A 261 -0.69 -1.86 17.30
CA LEU A 261 -1.89 -1.72 16.46
C LEU A 261 -1.80 -2.67 15.27
N VAL A 262 -2.10 -3.94 15.50
CA VAL A 262 -2.21 -4.93 14.43
C VAL A 262 -3.45 -4.60 13.60
N CYS A 263 -3.23 -4.32 12.32
CA CYS A 263 -4.27 -3.95 11.35
C CYS A 263 -4.25 -4.98 10.24
N PHE A 264 -5.34 -5.72 10.08
CA PHE A 264 -5.47 -6.73 9.03
C PHE A 264 -6.79 -6.63 8.28
N ALA A 265 -6.77 -6.98 7.00
CA ALA A 265 -7.95 -7.14 6.17
C ALA A 265 -7.88 -8.52 5.52
N ALA A 266 -9.03 -9.15 5.32
CA ALA A 266 -9.09 -10.44 4.65
C ALA A 266 -10.31 -10.51 3.73
N GLU A 267 -10.15 -11.18 2.59
CA GLU A 267 -11.19 -11.43 1.61
C GLU A 267 -11.11 -12.88 1.14
N ALA A 268 -12.21 -13.63 1.24
CA ALA A 268 -12.33 -14.92 0.56
C ALA A 268 -12.76 -14.69 -0.89
N ARG A 269 -12.09 -15.33 -1.86
CA ARG A 269 -12.21 -15.01 -3.30
C ARG A 269 -12.35 -16.24 -4.20
N ARG A 270 -13.00 -16.04 -5.35
CA ARG A 270 -13.15 -16.98 -6.48
C ARG A 270 -12.59 -16.42 -7.79
#